data_AF-A0A1M3CPI0-F1
#
_entry.id   AF-A0A1M3CPI0-F1
#
_cell.length_a   1.000
_cell.length_b   1.000
_cell.length_c   1.000
_cell.angle_alpha   90.00
_cell.angle_beta   90.00
_cell.angle_gamma   90.00
#
_symmetry.space_group_name_H-M   'P 1'
#
loop_
_entity.id
_entity.type
_entity.pdbx_description
1 polymer ?
#
loop_
_entity_poly.entity_id
_entity_poly.type
_entity_poly.pdbx_seq_one_letter_code
_entity_poly.pdbx_strand_id
1 'polypeptide(L)'
;MLEYSEPAKYLNYRWQMWKKYSHHLKMEKYLLIEKSILSRPRLLLINKDAFVQVVHENLDLFRDVFGPNFTAAHLLDRIVNENTDLLKILHDHQGLLGILLGFGRHNSMLFYEKDRIQNQLKKHKLNLNEARELQKKLETIRSHLSYFHPHDAYRISSINRVQFLANPYHHETILLRKKYDELNKKNLEISAKEDWFEETVKQLLKKDTI
;
A
#
# COMPACT_ATOMS: atom_id res chain seq x y z
N MET A 1 -19.72 5.95 -25.45
CA MET A 1 -18.92 5.49 -24.30
C MET A 1 -18.19 4.23 -24.76
N LEU A 2 -16.94 4.37 -25.20
CA LEU A 2 -16.11 3.24 -25.61
C LEU A 2 -15.27 2.83 -24.41
N GLU A 3 -15.73 1.82 -23.68
CA GLU A 3 -14.89 1.12 -22.71
C GLU A 3 -13.84 0.32 -23.49
N TYR A 4 -12.67 0.93 -23.70
CA TYR A 4 -11.51 0.16 -24.13
C TYR A 4 -11.02 -0.64 -22.92
N SER A 5 -11.55 -1.86 -22.76
CA SER A 5 -10.88 -2.87 -21.95
C SER A 5 -9.82 -3.52 -22.83
N GLU A 6 -8.56 -3.18 -22.59
CA GLU A 6 -7.45 -3.85 -23.26
C GLU A 6 -7.53 -5.35 -22.89
N PRO A 7 -7.68 -6.27 -23.85
CA PRO A 7 -7.92 -7.68 -23.51
C PRO A 7 -6.76 -8.23 -22.66
N ALA A 8 -7.04 -8.98 -21.60
CA ALA A 8 -6.06 -9.48 -20.63
C ALA A 8 -4.83 -10.19 -21.25
N LYS A 9 -4.96 -10.69 -22.48
CA LYS A 9 -3.85 -11.24 -23.29
C LYS A 9 -2.70 -10.25 -23.50
N TYR A 10 -2.98 -8.95 -23.64
CA TYR A 10 -1.96 -7.93 -23.88
C TYR A 10 -1.17 -7.58 -22.61
N LEU A 11 -1.82 -7.57 -21.44
CA LEU A 11 -1.15 -7.43 -20.15
C LEU A 11 -0.17 -8.58 -19.90
N ASN A 12 -0.60 -9.83 -20.14
CA ASN A 12 0.29 -10.98 -20.02
C ASN A 12 1.47 -10.91 -21.00
N TYR A 13 1.22 -10.60 -22.27
CA TYR A 13 2.29 -10.46 -23.28
C TYR A 13 3.28 -9.36 -22.91
N ARG A 14 2.81 -8.17 -22.54
CA ARG A 14 3.66 -7.04 -22.12
C ARG A 14 4.44 -7.35 -20.85
N TRP A 15 3.83 -8.07 -19.91
CA TRP A 15 4.51 -8.52 -18.69
C TRP A 15 5.61 -9.55 -18.98
N GLN A 16 5.35 -10.52 -19.86
CA GLN A 16 6.37 -11.48 -20.31
C GLN A 16 7.51 -10.78 -21.05
N MET A 17 7.20 -9.76 -21.86
CA MET A 17 8.23 -8.90 -22.43
C MET A 17 9.02 -8.16 -21.35
N TRP A 18 8.34 -7.53 -20.38
CA TRP A 18 9.01 -6.86 -19.29
C TRP A 18 9.96 -7.80 -18.55
N LYS A 19 9.53 -9.02 -18.19
CA LYS A 19 10.39 -10.06 -17.59
C LYS A 19 11.59 -10.41 -18.45
N LYS A 20 11.37 -10.57 -19.76
CA LYS A 20 12.44 -10.87 -20.71
C LYS A 20 13.49 -9.76 -20.76
N TYR A 21 13.16 -8.50 -20.48
CA TYR A 21 14.12 -7.39 -20.57
C TYR A 21 14.51 -6.79 -19.21
N SER A 22 13.80 -7.12 -18.13
CA SER A 22 13.99 -6.48 -16.83
C SER A 22 15.30 -6.84 -16.16
N HIS A 23 15.89 -7.99 -16.47
CA HIS A 23 17.21 -8.35 -15.98
C HIS A 23 18.32 -7.44 -16.54
N HIS A 24 18.06 -6.72 -17.64
CA HIS A 24 18.93 -5.65 -18.13
C HIS A 24 18.73 -4.33 -17.37
N LEU A 25 17.60 -4.18 -16.68
CA LEU A 25 17.32 -3.03 -15.83
C LEU A 25 17.92 -3.28 -14.44
N LYS A 26 19.11 -2.71 -14.18
CA LYS A 26 19.75 -2.75 -12.85
C LYS A 26 19.02 -1.83 -11.87
N MET A 27 17.83 -2.24 -11.41
CA MET A 27 17.04 -1.52 -10.42
C MET A 27 17.57 -1.79 -9.00
N GLU A 28 18.81 -1.41 -8.69
CA GLU A 28 19.48 -1.80 -7.44
C GLU A 28 18.69 -1.38 -6.18
N LYS A 29 17.99 -0.23 -6.24
CA LYS A 29 17.14 0.31 -5.17
C LYS A 29 15.76 -0.33 -5.04
N TYR A 30 15.31 -1.06 -6.06
CA TYR A 30 13.96 -1.60 -6.11
C TYR A 30 13.98 -3.13 -6.15
N LEU A 31 12.94 -3.73 -5.59
CA LEU A 31 12.59 -5.13 -5.79
C LEU A 31 11.30 -5.16 -6.58
N LEU A 32 11.29 -5.89 -7.69
CA LEU A 32 10.04 -6.24 -8.35
C LEU A 32 9.80 -7.74 -8.17
N ILE A 33 8.75 -8.06 -7.44
CA ILE A 33 8.38 -9.41 -7.07
C ILE A 33 7.04 -9.72 -7.73
N GLU A 34 6.97 -10.85 -8.41
CA GLU A 34 5.71 -11.41 -8.86
C GLU A 34 5.27 -12.50 -7.90
N LYS A 35 4.03 -12.40 -7.42
CA LYS A 35 3.37 -13.46 -6.66
C LYS A 35 2.12 -13.93 -7.40
N SER A 36 1.89 -15.23 -7.42
CA SER A 36 0.63 -15.79 -7.94
C SER A 36 -0.28 -16.08 -6.76
N ILE A 37 -1.37 -15.32 -6.63
CA ILE A 37 -2.35 -15.50 -5.55
C ILE A 37 -3.69 -15.83 -6.20
N LEU A 38 -4.23 -17.01 -5.90
CA LEU A 38 -5.48 -17.52 -6.50
C LEU A 38 -5.45 -17.47 -8.05
N SER A 39 -4.31 -17.84 -8.64
CA SER A 39 -4.08 -17.83 -10.10
C SER A 39 -4.16 -16.46 -10.77
N ARG A 40 -4.10 -15.36 -10.00
CA ARG A 40 -3.97 -14.00 -10.52
C ARG A 40 -2.56 -13.48 -10.23
N PRO A 41 -1.81 -13.03 -11.26
CA PRO A 41 -0.51 -12.43 -11.03
C PRO A 41 -0.66 -11.12 -10.26
N ARG A 42 0.12 -10.94 -9.20
CA ARG A 42 0.30 -9.69 -8.47
C ARG A 42 1.75 -9.26 -8.58
N LEU A 43 1.94 -7.99 -8.88
CA LEU A 43 3.25 -7.37 -8.95
C LEU A 43 3.43 -6.48 -7.73
N LEU A 44 4.52 -6.70 -7.00
CA LEU A 44 4.95 -5.86 -5.89
C LEU A 44 6.23 -5.15 -6.31
N LEU A 45 6.17 -3.83 -6.40
CA LEU A 45 7.35 -2.98 -6.56
C LEU A 45 7.67 -2.33 -5.22
N ILE A 46 8.84 -2.62 -4.68
CA ILE A 46 9.28 -2.15 -3.36
C ILE A 46 10.55 -1.33 -3.54
N ASN A 47 10.55 -0.07 -3.09
CA ASN A 47 11.80 0.66 -2.88
C ASN A 47 12.41 0.19 -1.54
N LYS A 48 13.62 -0.40 -1.58
CA LYS A 48 14.25 -1.04 -0.42
C LYS A 48 14.52 -0.04 0.70
N ASP A 49 15.04 1.14 0.36
CA ASP A 49 15.44 2.16 1.34
C ASP A 49 14.20 2.75 2.03
N ALA A 50 13.19 3.11 1.24
CA ALA A 50 11.92 3.62 1.76
C ALA A 50 11.21 2.57 2.62
N PHE A 51 11.26 1.28 2.23
CA PHE A 51 10.71 0.19 3.02
C PHE A 51 11.40 0.09 4.39
N VAL A 52 12.74 0.04 4.41
CA VAL A 52 13.52 -0.05 5.66
C VAL A 52 13.24 1.15 6.55
N GLN A 53 13.19 2.36 5.98
CA GLN A 53 12.87 3.58 6.71
C GLN A 53 11.49 3.51 7.35
N VAL A 54 10.44 3.19 6.58
CA VAL A 54 9.06 3.12 7.10
C VAL A 54 8.92 2.06 8.21
N VAL A 55 9.56 0.91 8.06
CA VAL A 55 9.56 -0.13 9.10
C VAL A 55 10.30 0.36 10.35
N HIS A 56 11.42 1.06 10.20
CA HIS A 56 12.19 1.59 11.32
C HIS A 56 11.43 2.68 12.10
N GLU A 57 10.77 3.61 11.39
CA GLU A 57 9.94 4.67 11.97
C GLU A 57 8.72 4.13 12.75
N ASN A 58 8.32 2.87 12.50
CA ASN A 58 7.20 2.20 13.14
C ASN A 58 7.61 0.92 13.87
N LEU A 59 8.90 0.80 14.23
CA LEU A 59 9.49 -0.45 14.69
C LEU A 59 8.81 -1.02 15.94
N ASP A 60 8.26 -0.17 16.79
CA ASP A 60 7.47 -0.56 17.96
C ASP A 60 6.27 -1.42 17.56
N LEU A 61 5.46 -0.97 16.60
CA LEU A 61 4.29 -1.71 16.12
C LEU A 61 4.68 -3.04 15.45
N PHE A 62 5.78 -3.05 14.71
CA PHE A 62 6.26 -4.30 14.11
C PHE A 62 6.76 -5.28 15.18
N ARG A 63 7.47 -4.80 16.22
CA ARG A 63 7.93 -5.66 17.32
C ARG A 63 6.79 -6.19 18.17
N ASP A 64 5.70 -5.44 18.32
CA ASP A 64 4.50 -5.93 19.01
C ASP A 64 3.89 -7.16 18.30
N VAL A 65 4.03 -7.23 16.97
CA VAL A 65 3.48 -8.33 16.15
C VAL A 65 4.47 -9.48 15.94
N PHE A 66 5.76 -9.18 15.76
CA PHE A 66 6.79 -10.14 15.38
C PHE A 66 7.77 -10.51 16.51
N GLY A 67 7.72 -9.80 17.64
CA GLY A 67 8.63 -9.98 18.77
C GLY A 67 9.84 -9.03 18.76
N PRO A 68 10.59 -8.98 19.88
CA PRO A 68 11.60 -7.94 20.13
C PRO A 68 12.80 -7.98 19.17
N ASN A 69 13.13 -9.15 18.63
CA ASN A 69 14.28 -9.34 17.73
C ASN A 69 13.96 -9.05 16.25
N PHE A 70 12.77 -8.53 15.96
CA PHE A 70 12.36 -8.19 14.60
C PHE A 70 13.24 -7.10 13.95
N THR A 71 13.50 -7.25 12.65
CA THR A 71 14.21 -6.26 11.82
C THR A 71 13.53 -6.10 10.46
N ALA A 72 13.69 -4.92 9.85
CA ALA A 72 13.18 -4.65 8.50
C ALA A 72 13.77 -5.58 7.44
N ALA A 73 15.07 -5.90 7.55
CA ALA A 73 15.75 -6.82 6.65
C ALA A 73 15.13 -8.21 6.68
N HIS A 74 14.80 -8.73 7.88
CA HIS A 74 14.13 -10.01 8.01
C HIS A 74 12.73 -10.01 7.34
N LEU A 75 11.95 -8.95 7.51
CA LEU A 75 10.65 -8.84 6.83
C LEU A 75 10.80 -8.79 5.31
N LEU A 76 11.78 -8.04 4.80
CA LEU A 76 12.04 -7.94 3.38
C LEU A 76 12.43 -9.30 2.78
N ASP A 77 13.29 -10.06 3.47
CA ASP A 77 13.69 -11.41 3.08
C ASP A 77 12.48 -12.35 3.00
N ARG A 78 11.60 -12.33 4.02
CA ARG A 78 10.34 -13.10 4.01
C ARG A 78 9.45 -12.71 2.83
N ILE A 79 9.32 -11.42 2.53
CA ILE A 79 8.52 -10.94 1.38
C ILE A 79 9.05 -11.50 0.05
N VAL A 80 10.37 -11.60 -0.11
CA VAL A 80 11.03 -12.12 -1.31
C VAL A 80 10.90 -13.64 -1.41
N ASN A 81 11.18 -14.36 -0.33
CA ASN A 81 11.36 -15.81 -0.37
C ASN A 81 10.06 -16.60 -0.12
N GLU A 82 9.09 -16.05 0.60
CA GLU A 82 7.83 -16.75 0.88
C GLU A 82 6.83 -16.57 -0.27
N ASN A 83 6.38 -17.68 -0.85
CA ASN A 83 5.31 -17.69 -1.87
C ASN A 83 3.92 -17.64 -1.21
N THR A 84 3.67 -16.59 -0.42
CA THR A 84 2.39 -16.33 0.25
C THR A 84 1.97 -14.86 0.14
N ASP A 85 0.70 -14.59 0.48
CA ASP A 85 0.14 -13.24 0.45
C ASP A 85 0.85 -12.31 1.43
N LEU A 86 1.09 -11.05 1.04
CA LEU A 86 1.77 -10.06 1.88
C LEU A 86 1.07 -9.88 3.24
N LEU A 87 -0.26 -9.90 3.27
CA LEU A 87 -1.02 -9.80 4.51
C LEU A 87 -0.78 -11.01 5.43
N LYS A 88 -0.56 -12.20 4.86
CA LYS A 88 -0.19 -13.40 5.65
C LYS A 88 1.20 -13.30 6.26
N ILE A 89 2.17 -12.78 5.50
CA ILE A 89 3.51 -12.47 6.04
C ILE A 89 3.40 -11.51 7.23
N LEU A 90 2.47 -10.56 7.15
CA LEU A 90 2.14 -9.59 8.18
C LEU A 90 1.19 -10.11 9.28
N HIS A 91 1.04 -11.42 9.45
CA HIS A 91 0.18 -12.05 10.46
C HIS A 91 -1.28 -11.56 10.41
N ASP A 92 -1.80 -11.34 9.20
CA ASP A 92 -3.13 -10.78 8.94
C ASP A 92 -3.35 -9.38 9.58
N HIS A 93 -2.27 -8.65 9.89
CA HIS A 93 -2.32 -7.33 10.51
C HIS A 93 -2.42 -6.21 9.48
N GLN A 94 -3.65 -5.88 9.07
CA GLN A 94 -3.92 -4.84 8.08
C GLN A 94 -3.34 -3.45 8.42
N GLY A 95 -3.16 -3.14 9.71
CA GLY A 95 -2.51 -1.88 10.12
C GLY A 95 -1.05 -1.78 9.65
N LEU A 96 -0.27 -2.86 9.74
CA LEU A 96 1.11 -2.88 9.25
C LEU A 96 1.13 -2.80 7.73
N LEU A 97 0.19 -3.46 7.06
CA LEU A 97 0.03 -3.36 5.61
C LEU A 97 -0.27 -1.92 5.18
N GLY A 98 -1.19 -1.22 5.85
CA GLY A 98 -1.51 0.17 5.55
C GLY A 98 -0.32 1.12 5.72
N ILE A 99 0.51 0.89 6.76
CA ILE A 99 1.74 1.65 6.99
C ILE A 99 2.70 1.46 5.81
N LEU A 100 2.94 0.21 5.38
CA LEU A 100 3.81 -0.10 4.24
C LEU A 100 3.28 0.46 2.91
N LEU A 101 1.96 0.58 2.76
CA LEU A 101 1.33 1.21 1.59
C LEU A 101 1.34 2.74 1.64
N GLY A 102 1.82 3.33 2.74
CA GLY A 102 1.95 4.78 2.88
C GLY A 102 0.67 5.51 3.28
N PHE A 103 -0.27 4.84 3.96
CA PHE A 103 -1.51 5.47 4.46
C PHE A 103 -1.31 6.25 5.76
N GLY A 104 -0.11 6.20 6.33
CA GLY A 104 0.21 6.80 7.62
C GLY A 104 -0.14 5.89 8.79
N ARG A 105 0.54 6.08 9.92
CA ARG A 105 0.37 5.28 11.13
C ARG A 105 -1.05 5.44 11.68
N HIS A 106 -1.55 6.68 11.75
CA HIS A 106 -2.86 6.97 12.33
C HIS A 106 -3.99 6.31 11.54
N ASN A 107 -4.04 6.53 10.23
CA ASN A 107 -5.12 5.99 9.40
C ASN A 107 -5.08 4.47 9.32
N SER A 108 -3.87 3.89 9.24
CA SER A 108 -3.71 2.43 9.17
C SER A 108 -4.15 1.75 10.46
N MET A 109 -3.81 2.33 11.62
CA MET A 109 -4.23 1.80 12.91
C MET A 109 -5.71 2.03 13.18
N LEU A 110 -6.27 3.14 12.72
CA LEU A 110 -7.71 3.41 12.79
C LEU A 110 -8.51 2.36 11.99
N PHE A 111 -8.03 2.01 10.79
CA PHE A 111 -8.64 0.96 9.97
C PHE A 111 -8.48 -0.42 10.61
N TYR A 112 -7.29 -0.74 11.11
CA TYR A 112 -7.04 -2.00 11.82
C TYR A 112 -7.95 -2.17 13.04
N GLU A 113 -8.12 -1.12 13.84
CA GLU A 113 -8.97 -1.15 15.02
C GLU A 113 -10.45 -1.31 14.65
N LYS A 114 -10.90 -0.65 13.58
CA LYS A 114 -12.25 -0.85 13.02
C LYS A 114 -12.48 -2.32 12.68
N ASP A 115 -11.59 -2.94 11.90
CA ASP A 115 -11.72 -4.34 11.48
C ASP A 115 -11.61 -5.30 12.68
N ARG A 116 -10.73 -5.02 13.65
CA ARG A 116 -10.60 -5.79 14.89
C ARG A 116 -11.90 -5.79 15.69
N ILE A 117 -12.50 -4.62 15.92
CA ILE A 117 -13.77 -4.48 16.64
C ILE A 117 -14.91 -5.18 15.88
N GLN A 118 -14.99 -5.00 14.56
CA GLN A 118 -16.00 -5.68 13.74
C GLN A 118 -15.88 -7.21 13.84
N ASN A 119 -14.66 -7.74 13.85
CA ASN A 119 -14.42 -9.17 14.01
C ASN A 119 -14.73 -9.65 15.44
N GLN A 120 -14.49 -8.84 16.47
CA GLN A 120 -14.89 -9.15 17.84
C GLN A 120 -16.42 -9.22 17.98
N LEU A 121 -17.14 -8.25 17.43
CA LEU A 121 -18.61 -8.20 17.46
C LEU A 121 -19.27 -9.41 16.77
N LYS A 122 -18.61 -10.02 15.78
CA LYS A 122 -19.07 -11.25 15.12
C LYS A 122 -18.87 -12.52 15.97
N LYS A 123 -18.09 -12.46 17.06
CA LYS A 123 -17.83 -13.63 17.92
C LYS A 123 -18.96 -13.79 18.94
N HIS A 124 -19.44 -15.02 19.10
CA HIS A 124 -20.60 -15.38 19.93
C HIS A 124 -20.39 -15.32 21.46
N LYS A 125 -19.25 -14.78 21.94
CA LYS A 125 -18.85 -14.84 23.36
C LYS A 125 -18.97 -13.52 24.12
N LEU A 126 -19.51 -12.48 23.49
CA LEU A 126 -19.63 -11.16 24.12
C LEU A 126 -20.90 -11.07 24.96
N ASN A 127 -20.80 -10.48 26.15
CA ASN A 127 -21.98 -10.06 26.88
C ASN A 127 -22.56 -8.75 26.31
N LEU A 128 -23.78 -8.39 26.74
CA LEU A 128 -24.49 -7.23 26.21
C LEU A 128 -23.75 -5.90 26.42
N ASN A 129 -23.10 -5.73 27.57
CA ASN A 129 -22.38 -4.49 27.89
C ASN A 129 -21.10 -4.36 27.04
N GLU A 130 -20.34 -5.44 26.90
CA GLU A 130 -19.17 -5.48 26.01
C GLU A 130 -19.55 -5.18 24.57
N ALA A 131 -20.64 -5.78 24.07
CA ALA A 131 -21.12 -5.54 22.72
C ALA A 131 -21.52 -4.07 22.50
N ARG A 132 -22.18 -3.44 23.48
CA ARG A 132 -22.55 -2.01 23.43
C ARG A 132 -21.34 -1.08 23.40
N GLU A 133 -20.35 -1.32 24.24
CA GLU A 133 -19.12 -0.50 24.27
C GLU A 133 -18.34 -0.63 22.95
N LEU A 134 -18.21 -1.85 22.42
CA LEU A 134 -17.58 -2.09 21.12
C LEU A 134 -18.34 -1.41 19.97
N GLN A 135 -19.67 -1.46 19.97
CA GLN A 135 -20.48 -0.75 18.98
C GLN A 135 -20.28 0.76 19.04
N LYS A 136 -20.32 1.34 20.24
CA LYS A 136 -20.08 2.78 20.44
C LYS A 136 -18.70 3.21 19.93
N LYS A 137 -17.67 2.40 20.23
CA LYS A 137 -16.30 2.64 19.73
C LYS A 137 -16.23 2.53 18.22
N LEU A 138 -16.89 1.54 17.62
CA LEU A 138 -16.94 1.36 16.16
C LEU A 138 -17.60 2.55 15.46
N GLU A 139 -18.73 3.04 15.99
CA GLU A 139 -19.42 4.21 15.43
C GLU A 139 -18.56 5.47 15.56
N THR A 140 -17.85 5.63 16.68
CA THR A 140 -16.87 6.73 16.84
C THR A 140 -15.74 6.65 15.81
N ILE A 141 -15.24 5.46 15.48
CA ILE A 141 -14.22 5.32 14.43
C ILE A 141 -14.81 5.66 13.07
N ARG A 142 -16.00 5.15 12.76
CA ARG A 142 -16.68 5.37 11.48
C ARG A 142 -17.00 6.84 11.23
N SER A 143 -17.42 7.58 12.26
CA SER A 143 -17.71 9.01 12.15
C SER A 143 -16.47 9.85 11.80
N HIS A 144 -15.27 9.34 12.07
CA HIS A 144 -14.02 10.00 11.70
C HIS A 144 -13.48 9.57 10.32
N LEU A 145 -14.02 8.53 9.68
CA LEU A 145 -13.52 8.03 8.41
C LEU A 145 -14.23 8.70 7.23
N SER A 146 -13.45 9.32 6.35
CA SER A 146 -13.91 9.82 5.06
C SER A 146 -12.94 9.42 3.95
N TYR A 147 -13.34 9.61 2.69
CA TYR A 147 -12.40 9.46 1.57
C TYR A 147 -11.19 10.38 1.73
N PHE A 148 -10.01 9.85 1.41
CA PHE A 148 -8.74 10.56 1.55
C PHE A 148 -8.69 11.85 0.72
N HIS A 149 -9.19 11.86 -0.53
CA HIS A 149 -9.60 13.09 -1.21
C HIS A 149 -11.12 13.13 -1.40
N PRO A 150 -11.78 14.28 -1.12
CA PRO A 150 -13.23 14.43 -1.24
C PRO A 150 -13.82 14.18 -2.64
N HIS A 151 -12.99 14.28 -3.69
CA HIS A 151 -13.41 14.12 -5.09
C HIS A 151 -13.01 12.78 -5.73
N ASP A 152 -12.44 11.85 -4.95
CA ASP A 152 -11.98 10.56 -5.47
C ASP A 152 -13.12 9.63 -5.92
N ALA A 153 -14.37 9.89 -5.53
CA ALA A 153 -15.52 9.09 -5.91
C ALA A 153 -15.89 9.16 -7.41
N TYR A 154 -15.34 10.10 -8.19
CA TYR A 154 -15.85 10.43 -9.52
C TYR A 154 -14.81 10.68 -10.64
N ARG A 155 -13.54 10.25 -10.48
CA ARG A 155 -12.52 10.51 -11.52
C ARG A 155 -12.06 9.25 -12.25
N ILE A 156 -12.21 9.27 -13.57
CA ILE A 156 -11.60 8.34 -14.52
C ILE A 156 -10.30 8.99 -15.01
N SER A 157 -9.17 8.69 -14.36
CA SER A 157 -7.84 9.03 -14.88
C SER A 157 -7.06 7.75 -15.15
N SER A 158 -6.22 7.75 -16.19
CA SER A 158 -5.32 6.63 -16.51
C SER A 158 -4.31 6.34 -15.39
N ILE A 159 -4.10 7.29 -14.49
CA ILE A 159 -3.32 7.16 -13.26
C ILE A 159 -4.26 7.48 -12.10
N ASN A 160 -4.66 6.45 -11.35
CA ASN A 160 -5.53 6.63 -10.19
C ASN A 160 -4.73 7.29 -9.06
N ARG A 161 -5.38 8.23 -8.35
CA ARG A 161 -4.86 8.76 -7.10
C ARG A 161 -4.87 7.66 -6.03
N VAL A 162 -4.08 7.84 -4.97
CA VAL A 162 -4.14 6.97 -3.80
C VAL A 162 -5.52 7.12 -3.14
N GLN A 163 -6.29 6.03 -3.12
CA GLN A 163 -7.65 5.99 -2.56
C GLN A 163 -7.70 5.10 -1.33
N PHE A 164 -8.11 5.66 -0.20
CA PHE A 164 -8.38 4.95 1.05
C PHE A 164 -9.30 5.79 1.96
N LEU A 165 -9.80 5.18 3.02
CA LEU A 165 -10.52 5.89 4.08
C LEU A 165 -9.53 6.40 5.12
N ALA A 166 -9.66 7.65 5.52
CA ALA A 166 -8.75 8.33 6.44
C ALA A 166 -9.53 9.23 7.40
N ASN A 167 -8.88 9.63 8.50
CA ASN A 167 -9.37 10.76 9.31
C ASN A 167 -8.91 12.07 8.66
N PRO A 168 -9.81 12.86 8.03
CA PRO A 168 -9.43 14.03 7.24
C PRO A 168 -8.91 15.19 8.10
N TYR A 169 -9.20 15.18 9.40
CA TYR A 169 -8.83 16.24 10.34
C TYR A 169 -7.55 15.92 11.11
N HIS A 170 -7.01 14.71 10.99
CA HIS A 170 -5.77 14.35 11.65
C HIS A 170 -4.56 15.01 10.96
N HIS A 171 -3.62 15.54 11.76
CA HIS A 171 -2.44 16.25 11.26
C HIS A 171 -1.62 15.42 10.25
N GLU A 172 -1.40 14.13 10.54
CA GLU A 172 -0.71 13.23 9.60
C GLU A 172 -1.43 13.14 8.25
N THR A 173 -2.75 13.06 8.25
CA THR A 173 -3.55 12.96 7.01
C THR A 173 -3.43 14.24 6.19
N ILE A 174 -3.42 15.40 6.83
CA ILE A 174 -3.23 16.70 6.16
C ILE A 174 -1.86 16.75 5.47
N LEU A 175 -0.80 16.34 6.18
CA LEU A 175 0.55 16.28 5.61
C LEU A 175 0.67 15.27 4.47
N LEU A 176 0.09 14.08 4.63
CA LEU A 176 0.04 13.07 3.58
C LEU A 176 -0.70 13.57 2.35
N ARG A 177 -1.81 14.29 2.53
CA ARG A 177 -2.59 14.84 1.41
C ARG A 177 -1.75 15.81 0.60
N LYS A 178 -1.06 16.75 1.27
CA LYS A 178 -0.15 17.68 0.61
C LYS A 178 0.95 16.94 -0.16
N LYS A 179 1.59 15.94 0.47
CA LYS A 179 2.63 15.11 -0.16
C LYS A 179 2.12 14.40 -1.41
N TYR A 180 0.95 13.76 -1.34
CA TYR A 180 0.38 13.02 -2.46
C TYR A 180 -0.14 13.95 -3.57
N ASP A 181 -0.66 15.13 -3.24
CA ASP A 181 -1.04 16.12 -4.26
C ASP A 181 0.19 16.62 -5.04
N GLU A 182 1.32 16.87 -4.36
CA GLU A 182 2.59 17.23 -5.00
C GLU A 182 3.15 16.09 -5.87
N LEU A 183 3.12 14.85 -5.38
CA LEU A 183 3.54 13.67 -6.15
C LEU A 183 2.65 13.44 -7.38
N ASN A 184 1.33 13.57 -7.23
CA ASN A 184 0.39 13.42 -8.33
C ASN A 184 0.63 14.47 -9.42
N LYS A 185 0.91 15.72 -9.03
CA LYS A 185 1.27 16.77 -9.99
C LYS A 185 2.51 16.39 -10.80
N LYS A 186 3.59 15.96 -10.14
CA LYS A 186 4.83 15.50 -10.79
C LYS A 186 4.59 14.30 -11.72
N ASN A 187 3.79 13.33 -11.28
CA ASN A 187 3.47 12.15 -12.09
C ASN A 187 2.68 12.52 -13.35
N LEU A 188 1.73 13.45 -13.24
CA LEU A 188 0.99 13.96 -14.40
C LEU A 188 1.92 14.71 -15.37
N GLU A 189 2.86 15.50 -14.89
CA GLU A 189 3.87 16.18 -15.71
C GLU A 189 4.77 15.19 -16.45
N ILE A 190 5.23 14.12 -15.81
CA ILE A 190 6.02 13.06 -16.46
C ILE A 190 5.19 12.32 -17.52
N SER A 191 3.94 11.97 -17.17
CA SER A 191 3.07 11.16 -18.02
C SER A 191 2.51 11.92 -19.23
N ALA A 192 2.56 13.26 -19.19
CA ALA A 192 2.21 14.11 -20.32
C ALA A 192 3.32 14.19 -21.39
N LYS A 193 4.54 13.70 -21.09
CA LYS A 193 5.63 13.66 -22.07
C LYS A 193 5.43 12.52 -23.07
N GLU A 194 5.77 12.76 -24.33
CA GLU A 194 5.70 11.73 -25.38
C GLU A 194 6.61 10.53 -25.07
N ASP A 195 7.74 10.76 -24.42
CA ASP A 195 8.76 9.79 -24.03
C ASP A 195 8.64 9.34 -22.55
N TRP A 196 7.46 9.47 -21.93
CA TRP A 196 7.25 9.21 -20.49
C TRP A 196 7.81 7.86 -20.00
N PHE A 197 7.76 6.82 -20.84
CA PHE A 197 8.27 5.49 -20.53
C PHE A 197 9.79 5.51 -20.39
N GLU A 198 10.50 6.13 -21.34
CA GLU A 198 11.94 6.27 -21.30
C GLU A 198 12.39 7.10 -20.11
N GLU A 199 11.68 8.19 -19.82
CA GLU A 199 11.95 9.04 -18.65
C GLU A 199 11.73 8.28 -17.35
N THR A 200 10.70 7.43 -17.28
CA THR A 200 10.44 6.56 -16.12
C THR A 200 11.56 5.53 -15.95
N VAL A 201 11.98 4.86 -17.03
CA VAL A 201 13.09 3.90 -17.00
C VAL A 201 14.39 4.59 -16.59
N LYS A 202 14.69 5.79 -17.12
CA LYS A 202 15.86 6.59 -16.70
C LYS A 202 15.85 6.82 -15.19
N GLN A 203 14.71 7.22 -14.62
CA GLN A 203 14.60 7.42 -13.16
C GLN A 203 14.79 6.13 -12.36
N LEU A 204 14.24 5.00 -12.81
CA LEU A 204 14.42 3.70 -12.16
C LEU A 204 15.88 3.22 -12.20
N LEU A 205 16.66 3.66 -13.18
CA LEU A 205 18.07 3.29 -13.38
C LEU A 205 19.08 4.29 -12.78
N LYS A 206 18.63 5.46 -12.30
CA LYS A 206 19.54 6.43 -11.67
C LYS A 206 20.20 5.81 -10.43
N LYS A 207 21.53 5.70 -10.48
CA LYS A 207 22.37 5.56 -9.28
C LYS A 207 22.57 6.95 -8.70
N ASP A 208 22.52 7.09 -7.37
CA ASP A 208 22.94 8.36 -6.77
C ASP A 208 24.45 8.45 -7.00
N THR A 209 24.88 9.49 -7.73
CA THR A 209 26.22 10.01 -7.57
C THR A 209 26.29 10.57 -6.15
N ILE A 210 26.94 9.83 -5.26
CA ILE A 210 27.41 10.34 -3.97
C ILE A 210 28.49 11.38 -4.26
#